data_AF-A0A7W0LG86-F1
#
_entry.id   AF-A0A7W0LG86-F1
#
_cell.length_a   1.000
_cell.length_b   1.000
_cell.length_c   1.000
_cell.angle_alpha   90.00
_cell.angle_beta   90.00
_cell.angle_gamma   90.00
#
_symmetry.space_group_name_H-M   'P 1'
#
loop_
_entity.id
_entity.type
_entity.pdbx_description
1 polymer ?
#
loop_
_entity_poly.entity_id
_entity_poly.type
_entity_poly.pdbx_seq_one_letter_code
_entity_poly.pdbx_strand_id
1 'polypeptide(L)'
;MCLGIPGRVMETWRDHDIFMGKVDFDGVVKRVCLEHVPDVTPGDFVLVHVGFALSAIDEAEAKKVFAFLDGMEQLDELYVPSYDDPGSPGGPGEDNGPGGSGP
;
A
#
# COMPACT_ATOMS: atom_id res chain seq x y z
N MET A 1 -1.02 -11.79 5.74
CA MET A 1 -1.99 -11.61 4.64
C MET A 1 -1.53 -10.40 3.86
N CYS A 2 -1.26 -10.53 2.57
CA CYS A 2 -0.82 -9.39 1.76
C CYS A 2 -1.91 -9.09 0.73
N LEU A 3 -2.45 -7.88 0.81
CA LEU A 3 -3.46 -7.36 -0.10
C LEU A 3 -2.74 -6.86 -1.36
N GLY A 4 -3.09 -7.40 -2.53
CA GLY A 4 -2.63 -6.84 -3.80
C GLY A 4 -3.24 -5.47 -4.00
N ILE A 5 -2.45 -4.49 -4.44
CA ILE A 5 -2.93 -3.12 -4.67
C ILE A 5 -3.16 -2.97 -6.18
N PRO A 6 -4.34 -2.49 -6.62
CA PRO A 6 -4.58 -2.19 -8.02
C PRO A 6 -3.81 -0.93 -8.41
N GLY A 7 -3.18 -0.93 -9.58
CA GLY A 7 -2.50 0.23 -10.12
C GLY A 7 -2.70 0.36 -11.63
N ARG A 8 -2.66 1.59 -12.12
CA ARG A 8 -2.80 1.90 -13.55
C ARG A 8 -1.43 1.81 -14.24
N VAL A 9 -1.35 1.06 -15.33
CA VAL A 9 -0.14 1.00 -16.16
C VAL A 9 0.01 2.31 -16.92
N MET A 10 1.15 2.96 -16.75
CA MET A 10 1.47 4.25 -17.38
C MET A 10 2.39 4.10 -18.58
N GLU A 11 3.31 3.13 -18.52
CA GLU A 11 4.33 2.89 -19.53
C GLU A 11 4.77 1.43 -19.45
N THR A 12 5.13 0.84 -20.60
CA THR A 12 5.62 -0.54 -20.71
C THR A 12 6.88 -0.59 -21.57
N TRP A 13 7.88 -1.38 -21.18
CA TRP A 13 9.10 -1.60 -21.96
C TRP A 13 9.66 -3.01 -21.71
N ARG A 14 10.66 -3.41 -22.51
CA ARG A 14 11.46 -4.60 -22.23
C ARG A 14 12.82 -4.20 -21.66
N ASP A 15 13.17 -4.76 -20.51
CA ASP A 15 14.47 -4.59 -19.87
C ASP A 15 15.15 -5.96 -19.82
N HIS A 16 16.21 -6.16 -20.60
CA HIS A 16 16.89 -7.46 -20.74
C HIS A 16 15.91 -8.62 -21.02
N ASP A 17 15.03 -8.43 -22.02
CA ASP A 17 13.94 -9.33 -22.41
C ASP A 17 12.79 -9.51 -21.42
N ILE A 18 12.89 -8.97 -20.19
CA ILE A 18 11.82 -8.99 -19.19
C ILE A 18 10.83 -7.86 -19.48
N PHE A 19 9.54 -8.17 -19.52
CA PHE A 19 8.48 -7.20 -19.69
C PHE A 19 8.23 -6.44 -18.39
N MET A 20 8.50 -5.14 -18.43
CA MET A 20 8.46 -4.24 -17.28
C MET A 20 7.53 -3.05 -17.57
N GLY A 21 7.02 -2.43 -16.53
CA GLY A 21 6.23 -1.21 -16.68
C GLY A 21 6.31 -0.27 -15.48
N LYS A 22 5.86 0.96 -15.70
CA LYS A 22 5.57 1.93 -14.64
C LYS A 22 4.09 1.83 -14.33
N VAL A 23 3.78 1.63 -13.05
CA VAL A 23 2.42 1.52 -12.56
C VAL A 23 2.19 2.61 -11.52
N ASP A 24 1.11 3.36 -11.68
CA ASP A 24 0.66 4.40 -10.77
C ASP A 24 -0.35 3.82 -9.77
N PHE A 25 -0.03 3.95 -8.49
CA PHE A 25 -0.86 3.58 -7.36
C PHE A 25 -1.31 4.86 -6.67
N ASP A 26 -2.32 5.51 -7.25
CA ASP A 26 -2.91 6.76 -6.72
C ASP A 26 -1.88 7.87 -6.41
N GLY A 27 -1.01 8.15 -7.39
CA GLY A 27 0.03 9.19 -7.30
C GLY A 27 1.42 8.64 -6.95
N VAL A 28 1.54 7.37 -6.56
CA VAL A 28 2.83 6.71 -6.32
C VAL A 28 3.20 5.84 -7.51
N VAL A 29 4.20 6.27 -8.29
CA VAL A 29 4.68 5.51 -9.45
C VAL A 29 5.79 4.53 -9.04
N LYS A 30 5.60 3.24 -9.34
CA LYS A 30 6.61 2.19 -9.12
C LYS A 30 6.91 1.42 -10.41
N ARG A 31 8.13 0.88 -10.49
CA ARG A 31 8.49 -0.10 -11.52
C ARG A 31 7.96 -1.46 -11.10
N VAL A 32 7.26 -2.13 -12.02
CA VAL A 32 6.60 -3.41 -11.79
C VAL A 32 6.98 -4.36 -12.92
N CYS A 33 7.24 -5.62 -12.57
CA CYS A 33 7.39 -6.70 -13.53
C CYS A 33 6.00 -7.12 -14.05
N LEU A 34 5.82 -7.04 -15.36
CA LEU A 34 4.56 -7.30 -16.06
C LEU A 34 4.61 -8.64 -16.82
N GLU A 35 5.66 -9.44 -16.68
CA GLU A 35 5.87 -10.69 -17.44
C GLU A 35 4.69 -11.68 -17.36
N HIS A 36 3.96 -11.69 -16.25
CA HIS A 36 2.78 -12.54 -16.06
C HIS A 36 1.51 -12.00 -16.74
N VAL A 37 1.55 -10.77 -17.24
CA VAL A 37 0.46 -10.06 -17.93
C VAL A 37 0.98 -9.41 -19.21
N PRO A 38 1.49 -10.19 -20.18
CA PRO A 38 2.21 -9.67 -21.35
C PRO A 38 1.34 -8.85 -22.31
N ASP A 39 0.02 -9.02 -22.24
CA ASP A 39 -0.96 -8.33 -23.10
C ASP A 39 -1.36 -6.95 -22.57
N VAL A 40 -0.85 -6.55 -21.39
CA VAL A 40 -1.23 -5.29 -20.74
C VAL A 40 -0.62 -4.09 -21.46
N THR A 41 -1.40 -3.03 -21.58
CA THR A 41 -1.04 -1.80 -22.27
C THR A 41 -1.18 -0.59 -21.36
N PRO A 42 -0.51 0.54 -21.67
CA PRO A 42 -0.74 1.79 -20.94
C PRO A 42 -2.22 2.17 -20.91
N GLY A 43 -2.76 2.40 -19.72
CA GLY A 43 -4.18 2.65 -19.45
C GLY A 43 -4.88 1.50 -18.73
N ASP A 44 -4.37 0.28 -18.85
CA ASP A 44 -4.91 -0.90 -18.18
C ASP A 44 -4.61 -0.91 -16.68
N PHE A 45 -5.37 -1.69 -15.92
CA PHE A 45 -5.19 -1.86 -14.49
C PHE A 45 -4.65 -3.26 -14.17
N VAL A 46 -3.69 -3.31 -13.27
CA VAL A 46 -3.05 -4.55 -12.83
C VAL A 46 -3.08 -4.66 -11.32
N LEU A 47 -3.28 -5.88 -10.82
CA LEU A 47 -3.13 -6.17 -9.41
C LEU A 47 -1.66 -6.51 -9.12
N VAL A 48 -1.03 -5.74 -8.23
CA VAL A 48 0.41 -5.87 -7.95
C VAL A 48 0.66 -6.37 -6.53
N HIS A 49 1.56 -7.34 -6.40
CA HIS A 49 2.05 -7.84 -5.12
C HIS A 49 3.58 -7.94 -5.14
N VAL A 50 4.25 -7.26 -4.21
CA VAL A 50 5.72 -7.24 -4.06
C VAL A 50 6.48 -6.89 -5.36
N GLY A 51 5.90 -6.00 -6.18
CA GLY A 51 6.53 -5.54 -7.43
C GLY A 51 6.29 -6.42 -8.67
N PHE A 52 5.42 -7.43 -8.57
CA PHE A 52 4.97 -8.24 -9.70
C PHE A 52 3.48 -8.04 -9.95
N ALA A 53 3.11 -7.84 -11.21
CA ALA A 53 1.71 -7.90 -11.61
C ALA A 53 1.27 -9.36 -11.64
N LEU A 54 0.24 -9.69 -10.88
CA LEU A 54 -0.31 -11.04 -10.78
C LEU A 54 -1.36 -11.31 -11.85
N SER A 55 -2.21 -10.31 -12.12
CA SER A 55 -3.29 -10.41 -13.09
C SER A 55 -3.66 -9.04 -13.62
N ALA A 56 -4.03 -8.99 -14.90
CA ALA A 56 -4.72 -7.86 -15.49
C ALA A 56 -6.17 -7.93 -15.05
N ILE A 57 -6.73 -6.80 -14.64
CA ILE A 57 -8.13 -6.69 -14.21
C ILE A 57 -8.81 -5.59 -15.01
N ASP A 58 -10.09 -5.77 -15.33
CA ASP A 58 -10.85 -4.73 -16.00
C ASP A 58 -11.18 -3.57 -15.03
N GLU A 59 -11.53 -2.42 -15.59
CA GLU A 59 -11.80 -1.21 -14.80
C GLU A 59 -13.01 -1.38 -13.86
N ALA A 60 -13.99 -2.20 -14.22
CA ALA A 60 -15.19 -2.41 -13.41
C ALA A 60 -14.89 -3.31 -12.20
N GLU A 61 -14.10 -4.36 -12.38
CA GLU A 61 -13.56 -5.22 -11.33
C GLU A 61 -12.63 -4.43 -10.41
N ALA A 62 -11.75 -3.59 -10.97
CA ALA A 62 -10.90 -2.69 -10.17
C ALA A 62 -11.74 -1.79 -9.26
N LYS A 63 -12.80 -1.17 -9.79
CA LYS A 63 -13.73 -0.32 -9.02
C LYS A 63 -14.44 -1.10 -7.91
N LYS A 64 -14.84 -2.35 -8.14
CA LYS A 64 -15.46 -3.19 -7.09
C LYS A 64 -14.48 -3.50 -5.97
N VAL A 65 -13.22 -3.81 -6.31
CA VAL A 65 -12.17 -4.05 -5.31
C VAL A 65 -11.92 -2.78 -4.49
N PHE A 66 -11.78 -1.62 -5.14
CA PHE A 66 -11.62 -0.34 -4.43
C PHE A 66 -12.81 -0.02 -3.52
N ALA A 67 -14.04 -0.20 -3.99
CA ALA A 67 -15.24 0.02 -3.17
C ALA A 67 -15.33 -0.96 -1.98
N PHE A 68 -14.86 -2.20 -2.16
CA PHE A 68 -14.79 -3.18 -1.07
C PHE A 68 -13.74 -2.77 -0.02
N LEU A 69 -12.58 -2.27 -0.45
CA LEU A 69 -11.53 -1.78 0.45
C LEU A 69 -11.96 -0.54 1.23
N ASP A 70 -12.62 0.41 0.57
CA ASP A 70 -13.21 1.62 1.19
C ASP A 70 -14.28 1.26 2.23
N GLY A 71 -15.11 0.25 1.94
CA GLY A 71 -16.10 -0.27 2.91
C GLY A 71 -15.48 -0.96 4.13
N MET A 72 -14.24 -1.44 4.04
CA MET A 72 -13.51 -2.04 5.16
C MET A 72 -12.86 -1.00 6.10
N GLU A 73 -12.79 0.28 5.71
CA GLU A 73 -12.37 1.39 6.60
C GLU A 73 -13.42 1.77 7.66
N GLN A 74 -14.56 1.07 7.75
CA GLN A 74 -15.51 1.17 8.88
C GLN A 74 -15.20 0.22 10.05
N LEU A 75 -13.94 -0.20 10.23
CA LEU A 75 -13.52 -0.97 11.40
C LEU A 75 -12.33 -0.31 12.11
N ASP A 76 -12.68 0.47 13.13
CA ASP A 76 -11.89 1.27 14.08
C ASP A 76 -10.71 0.58 14.84
N GLU A 77 -10.04 -0.47 14.34
CA GLU A 77 -9.19 -1.29 15.25
C GLU A 77 -7.87 -1.89 14.75
N LEU A 78 -7.17 -1.22 13.83
CA LEU A 78 -5.75 -1.51 13.63
C LEU A 78 -4.91 -0.26 13.79
N TYR A 79 -4.56 0.02 15.04
CA TYR A 79 -3.37 0.78 15.38
C TYR A 79 -2.16 0.15 14.66
N VAL A 80 -1.76 0.75 13.54
CA VAL A 80 -0.45 0.55 12.94
C VAL A 80 0.49 1.54 13.61
N PRO A 81 1.38 1.11 14.52
CA PRO A 81 2.42 2.02 15.01
C PRO A 81 3.31 2.40 13.83
N SER A 82 3.26 3.66 13.44
CA SER A 82 4.20 4.25 12.50
C SER A 82 5.60 4.17 13.10
N TYR A 83 6.49 3.38 12.50
CA TYR A 83 7.91 3.40 12.82
C TYR A 83 8.57 4.59 12.11
N ASP A 84 8.40 5.77 12.69
CA ASP A 84 9.33 6.88 12.55
C ASP A 84 9.76 7.27 13.97
N ASP A 85 10.88 6.74 14.44
CA ASP A 85 11.55 7.22 15.65
C ASP A 85 12.92 7.78 15.26
N PRO A 86 13.15 9.07 15.56
CA PRO A 86 14.21 9.36 16.51
C PRO A 86 13.76 10.45 17.48
N GLY A 87 12.88 10.13 18.41
CA GLY A 87 12.31 11.15 19.28
C GLY A 87 11.44 10.62 20.40
N SER A 88 11.88 9.59 21.11
CA SER A 88 11.19 9.10 22.30
C SER A 88 11.54 9.93 23.54
N PRO A 89 10.64 10.78 24.10
CA PRO A 89 10.61 11.01 25.53
C PRO A 89 9.79 9.87 26.15
N GLY A 90 10.41 9.20 27.12
CA GLY A 90 9.97 7.90 27.61
C GLY A 90 8.62 7.85 28.32
N GLY A 91 8.05 6.65 28.28
CA GLY A 91 7.52 5.92 29.45
C GLY A 91 6.20 6.39 30.07
N PRO A 92 5.21 5.49 30.26
CA PRO A 92 3.95 5.82 30.89
C PRO A 92 4.16 6.11 32.38
N GLY A 93 3.44 7.12 32.89
CA GLY A 93 3.44 7.47 34.30
C GLY A 93 2.94 6.32 35.15
N GLU A 94 3.85 5.75 35.94
CA GLU A 94 3.51 4.99 37.13
C GLU A 94 2.86 5.92 38.15
N ASP A 95 1.71 5.47 38.62
CA ASP A 95 0.99 5.97 39.77
C ASP A 95 1.90 6.06 41.00
N ASN A 96 1.63 7.05 41.86
CA ASN A 96 1.53 6.93 43.32
C ASN A 96 1.56 8.35 43.93
N GLY A 97 0.40 8.84 44.41
CA GLY A 97 0.39 9.91 45.42
C GLY A 97 0.93 9.38 46.77
N PRO A 98 0.88 10.14 47.89
CA PRO A 98 0.41 11.51 48.08
C PRO A 98 1.43 12.41 48.83
N GLY A 99 1.22 13.74 48.75
CA GLY A 99 1.53 14.68 49.84
C GLY A 99 3.00 15.06 50.10
N GLY A 100 3.22 16.32 50.49
CA GLY A 100 4.50 16.74 51.06
C GLY A 100 4.88 18.19 50.78
N SER A 101 4.23 19.09 51.50
CA SER A 101 4.54 20.50 51.71
C SER A 101 5.99 20.85 52.11
N GLY A 102 6.43 22.04 51.70
CA GLY A 102 7.41 22.89 52.43
C GLY A 102 8.86 22.73 52.02
N PRO A 103 9.67 23.79 52.05
CA PRO A 103 9.93 24.59 53.25
C PRO A 103 9.07 25.84 53.45
#